data_AF-A0A932MLI5-F1
#
_entry.id   AF-A0A932MLI5-F1
#
_cell.length_a   1.000
_cell.length_b   1.000
_cell.length_c   1.000
_cell.angle_alpha   90.00
_cell.angle_beta   90.00
_cell.angle_gamma   90.00
#
_symmetry.space_group_name_H-M   'P 1'
#
loop_
_entity.id
_entity.type
_entity.pdbx_description
1 polymer ?
#
loop_
_entity_poly.entity_id
_entity_poly.type
_entity_poly.pdbx_seq_one_letter_code
_entity_poly.pdbx_strand_id
1 'polypeptide(L)'
;MNNKVSLVTLNFNGKKFLEPLLHSLREQTYSPVEIIVVDNHSTDGSRELLQSRYPDVKLVENGTNLGFAGGNNSALPHCTGEYVGLINNDVVADPHYVEFLVAALEQQNADVVGSKILFYTPFITLRFETPTFIPSENNQSSDTRKLGCMVGSICVDSVDYPKRLFLDQTYGEEQAGEMTYHWISNNAIVKVPVATQHESATLRIQLASSDAMNSPRVHIFIGENEVFAAEISTTFREYEIPLSRELIHDNGHFVINNASSRLDKHTGSGGDVGMNEDDLGQYDTPHEVETLCGGSMMIRKSIIDQYGLFDEYFFAYYEDTDFCWRLNRLNKKLFYEPRAVMYHYHTGTSKEWSPLFRFLTSRNRLAMMLKHASIGDVARQWGEEYYRALHSLVYRAYRLLKKRVLHGPEDANATIRFRVCLDLVMHFPSLVWKRLRFPHHQAP
;
A
#
# COMPACT_ATOMS: atom_id res chain seq x y z
N MET A 1 -30.46 -15.65 -15.16
CA MET A 1 -30.06 -15.35 -13.77
C MET A 1 -28.61 -14.94 -13.82
N ASN A 2 -28.23 -13.90 -13.08
CA ASN A 2 -26.84 -13.48 -13.00
C ASN A 2 -26.00 -14.55 -12.30
N ASN A 3 -24.72 -14.66 -12.67
CA ASN A 3 -23.79 -15.60 -12.09
C ASN A 3 -23.45 -15.20 -10.65
N LYS A 4 -23.40 -16.17 -9.73
CA LYS A 4 -23.16 -15.88 -8.31
C LYS A 4 -21.72 -15.42 -8.08
N VAL A 5 -21.53 -14.43 -7.22
CA VAL A 5 -20.22 -13.92 -6.78
C VAL A 5 -19.95 -14.32 -5.33
N SER A 6 -18.77 -14.87 -5.04
CA SER A 6 -18.24 -15.03 -3.68
C SER A 6 -17.23 -13.93 -3.37
N LEU A 7 -17.60 -12.99 -2.51
CA LEU A 7 -16.66 -11.98 -2.01
C LEU A 7 -15.93 -12.51 -0.78
N VAL A 8 -14.61 -12.53 -0.84
CA VAL A 8 -13.72 -13.02 0.21
C VAL A 8 -12.95 -11.86 0.79
N THR A 9 -13.01 -11.70 2.11
CA THR A 9 -12.17 -10.76 2.84
C THR A 9 -11.41 -11.46 3.96
N LEU A 10 -10.12 -11.18 4.04
CA LEU A 10 -9.25 -11.69 5.09
C LEU A 10 -9.12 -10.65 6.21
N ASN A 11 -9.37 -11.07 7.44
CA ASN A 11 -9.26 -10.24 8.62
C ASN A 11 -8.18 -10.75 9.58
N PHE A 12 -7.31 -9.84 10.03
CA PHE A 12 -6.38 -10.09 11.13
C PHE A 12 -6.27 -8.83 11.99
N ASN A 13 -6.88 -8.86 13.17
CA ASN A 13 -6.94 -7.72 14.10
C ASN A 13 -7.45 -6.42 13.46
N GLY A 14 -8.43 -6.53 12.57
CA GLY A 14 -9.00 -5.43 11.79
C GLY A 14 -10.45 -5.12 12.13
N LYS A 15 -10.94 -5.44 13.34
CA LYS A 15 -12.35 -5.27 13.75
C LYS A 15 -12.94 -3.92 13.37
N LYS A 16 -12.17 -2.84 13.56
CA LYS A 16 -12.60 -1.46 13.29
C LYS A 16 -12.99 -1.20 11.83
N PHE A 17 -12.50 -2.02 10.90
CA PHE A 17 -12.78 -1.87 9.47
C PHE A 17 -13.92 -2.76 8.97
N LEU A 18 -14.31 -3.80 9.72
CA LEU A 18 -15.29 -4.78 9.28
C LEU A 18 -16.67 -4.18 9.07
N GLU A 19 -17.13 -3.28 9.93
CA GLU A 19 -18.48 -2.71 9.79
C GLU A 19 -18.62 -1.82 8.54
N PRO A 20 -17.73 -0.83 8.30
CA PRO A 20 -17.77 -0.06 7.05
C PRO A 20 -17.70 -0.94 5.80
N LEU A 21 -16.80 -1.94 5.80
CA LEU A 21 -16.67 -2.87 4.68
C LEU A 21 -17.98 -3.63 4.44
N LEU A 22 -18.47 -4.37 5.44
CA LEU A 22 -19.63 -5.25 5.28
C LEU A 22 -20.90 -4.48 4.94
N HIS A 23 -21.04 -3.26 5.44
CA HIS A 23 -22.13 -2.36 5.02
C HIS A 23 -22.04 -2.07 3.52
N SER A 24 -20.88 -1.63 3.01
CA SER A 24 -20.70 -1.32 1.59
C SER A 24 -20.86 -2.53 0.65
N LEU A 25 -20.50 -3.74 1.11
CA LEU A 25 -20.68 -4.97 0.34
C LEU A 25 -22.15 -5.42 0.26
N ARG A 26 -22.98 -5.07 1.25
CA ARG A 26 -24.42 -5.35 1.23
C ARG A 26 -25.21 -4.39 0.33
N GLU A 27 -24.66 -3.21 0.06
CA GLU A 27 -25.28 -2.18 -0.78
C GLU A 27 -24.95 -2.34 -2.27
N GLN A 28 -24.25 -3.42 -2.64
CA GLN A 28 -23.94 -3.70 -4.04
C GLN A 28 -25.20 -3.87 -4.88
N THR A 29 -25.23 -3.24 -6.05
CA THR A 29 -26.34 -3.34 -7.01
C THR A 29 -26.41 -4.69 -7.70
N TYR A 30 -25.30 -5.45 -7.70
CA TYR A 30 -25.22 -6.78 -8.26
C TYR A 30 -25.78 -7.85 -7.31
N SER A 31 -26.51 -8.82 -7.85
CA SER A 31 -27.02 -9.99 -7.12
C SER A 31 -27.07 -11.20 -8.07
N PRO A 32 -26.77 -12.43 -7.60
CA PRO A 32 -26.51 -12.81 -6.20
C PRO A 32 -25.04 -12.69 -5.77
N VAL A 33 -24.84 -12.20 -4.54
CA VAL A 33 -23.54 -12.08 -3.85
C VAL A 33 -23.59 -12.86 -2.54
N GLU A 34 -22.53 -13.61 -2.23
CA GLU A 34 -22.26 -14.11 -0.87
C GLU A 34 -20.97 -13.50 -0.32
N ILE A 35 -20.94 -13.22 0.97
CA ILE A 35 -19.78 -12.62 1.65
C ILE A 35 -19.16 -13.65 2.58
N ILE A 36 -17.85 -13.84 2.46
CA ILE A 36 -17.05 -14.77 3.24
C ILE A 36 -15.95 -13.96 3.94
N VAL A 37 -15.93 -13.99 5.27
CA VAL A 37 -14.88 -13.39 6.07
C VAL A 37 -13.99 -14.50 6.62
N VAL A 38 -12.70 -14.45 6.31
CA VAL A 38 -11.69 -15.32 6.90
C VAL A 38 -11.07 -14.61 8.09
N ASP A 39 -11.24 -15.13 9.31
CA ASP A 39 -10.51 -14.65 10.48
C ASP A 39 -9.19 -15.39 10.64
N ASN A 40 -8.07 -14.67 10.53
CA ASN A 40 -6.72 -15.24 10.53
C ASN A 40 -6.11 -15.32 11.93
N HIS A 41 -6.90 -15.79 12.89
CA HIS A 41 -6.57 -15.83 14.32
C HIS A 41 -6.52 -14.46 15.00
N SER A 42 -7.57 -13.64 14.83
CA SER A 42 -7.67 -12.33 15.50
C SER A 42 -7.95 -12.45 17.00
N THR A 43 -7.51 -11.44 17.76
CA THR A 43 -7.67 -11.32 19.22
C THR A 43 -8.34 -10.01 19.66
N ASP A 44 -8.88 -9.25 18.70
CA ASP A 44 -9.45 -7.90 18.91
C ASP A 44 -10.97 -7.88 19.05
N GLY A 45 -11.60 -9.06 19.12
CA GLY A 45 -13.05 -9.20 19.20
C GLY A 45 -13.77 -9.21 17.84
N SER A 46 -13.03 -9.41 16.73
CA SER A 46 -13.60 -9.49 15.37
C SER A 46 -14.61 -10.63 15.22
N ARG A 47 -14.35 -11.79 15.83
CA ARG A 47 -15.19 -12.99 15.67
C ARG A 47 -16.55 -12.81 16.32
N GLU A 48 -16.56 -12.29 17.54
CA GLU A 48 -17.75 -11.99 18.32
C GLU A 48 -18.60 -10.94 17.60
N LEU A 49 -17.95 -9.92 16.99
CA LEU A 49 -18.63 -8.93 16.17
C LEU A 49 -19.35 -9.59 14.98
N LEU A 50 -18.64 -10.44 14.21
CA LEU A 50 -19.21 -11.10 13.02
C LEU A 50 -20.36 -12.03 13.40
N GLN A 51 -20.19 -12.86 14.42
CA GLN A 51 -21.21 -13.80 14.88
C GLN A 51 -22.47 -13.11 15.42
N SER A 52 -22.31 -11.97 16.10
CA SER A 52 -23.44 -11.26 16.73
C SER A 52 -24.18 -10.30 15.79
N ARG A 53 -23.47 -9.60 14.90
CA ARG A 53 -24.04 -8.53 14.05
C ARG A 53 -24.17 -8.87 12.57
N TYR A 54 -23.47 -9.91 12.10
CA TYR A 54 -23.42 -10.29 10.68
C TYR A 54 -23.63 -11.81 10.47
N PRO A 55 -24.74 -12.40 10.97
CA PRO A 55 -24.97 -13.86 10.93
C PRO A 55 -25.18 -14.43 9.52
N ASP A 56 -25.49 -13.59 8.55
CA ASP A 56 -25.58 -13.86 7.11
C ASP A 56 -24.21 -13.97 6.42
N VAL A 57 -23.16 -13.44 7.05
CA VAL A 57 -21.78 -13.54 6.55
C VAL A 57 -21.20 -14.89 6.94
N LYS A 58 -20.55 -15.56 5.98
CA LYS A 58 -19.88 -16.83 6.22
C LYS A 58 -18.52 -16.60 6.87
N LEU A 59 -18.40 -16.91 8.15
CA LEU A 59 -17.13 -16.85 8.88
C LEU A 59 -16.31 -18.14 8.67
N VAL A 60 -15.05 -18.00 8.26
CA VAL A 60 -14.05 -19.08 8.18
C VAL A 60 -12.94 -18.74 9.18
N GLU A 61 -12.66 -19.62 10.14
CA GLU A 61 -11.68 -19.36 11.19
C GLU A 61 -10.41 -20.17 10.96
N ASN A 62 -9.27 -19.48 10.82
CA ASN A 62 -7.97 -20.13 10.82
C ASN A 62 -7.47 -20.29 12.26
N GLY A 63 -6.86 -21.44 12.56
CA GLY A 63 -6.28 -21.73 13.87
C GLY A 63 -5.03 -20.90 14.20
N THR A 64 -4.39 -20.32 13.19
CA THR A 64 -3.19 -19.47 13.27
C THR A 64 -3.22 -18.42 12.17
N ASN A 65 -2.32 -17.43 12.23
CA ASN A 65 -2.15 -16.48 11.14
C ASN A 65 -1.39 -17.12 9.97
N LEU A 66 -2.10 -17.42 8.89
CA LEU A 66 -1.56 -18.02 7.66
C LEU A 66 -1.01 -16.99 6.66
N GLY A 67 -0.97 -15.71 7.05
CA GLY A 67 -0.65 -14.61 6.15
C GLY A 67 -1.78 -14.31 5.16
N PHE A 68 -1.52 -13.39 4.23
CA PHE A 68 -2.44 -12.99 3.18
C PHE A 68 -2.70 -14.11 2.18
N ALA A 69 -1.66 -14.79 1.68
CA ALA A 69 -1.82 -15.87 0.71
C ALA A 69 -2.60 -17.06 1.27
N GLY A 70 -2.15 -17.61 2.40
CA GLY A 70 -2.80 -18.77 3.03
C GLY A 70 -4.20 -18.44 3.56
N GLY A 71 -4.39 -17.22 4.07
CA GLY A 71 -5.69 -16.74 4.51
C GLY A 71 -6.73 -16.65 3.39
N ASN A 72 -6.37 -16.06 2.24
CA ASN A 72 -7.29 -16.04 1.10
C ASN A 72 -7.54 -17.44 0.52
N ASN A 73 -6.51 -18.29 0.46
CA ASN A 73 -6.65 -19.67 0.00
C ASN A 73 -7.62 -20.49 0.86
N SER A 74 -7.69 -20.26 2.18
CA SER A 74 -8.57 -21.02 3.06
C SER A 74 -10.06 -20.74 2.83
N ALA A 75 -10.41 -19.64 2.16
CA ALA A 75 -11.79 -19.35 1.75
C ALA A 75 -12.26 -20.18 0.55
N LEU A 76 -11.35 -20.69 -0.28
CA LEU A 76 -11.70 -21.27 -1.59
C LEU A 76 -12.68 -22.46 -1.51
N PRO A 77 -12.54 -23.41 -0.58
CA PRO A 77 -13.51 -24.51 -0.43
C PRO A 77 -14.90 -24.04 -0.03
N HIS A 78 -15.02 -22.80 0.45
CA HIS A 78 -16.26 -22.21 0.92
C HIS A 78 -16.95 -21.32 -0.13
N CYS A 79 -16.28 -21.01 -1.24
CA CYS A 79 -16.79 -20.20 -2.34
C CYS A 79 -17.70 -21.03 -3.25
N THR A 80 -18.94 -20.57 -3.46
CA THR A 80 -19.93 -21.24 -4.33
C THR A 80 -20.27 -20.42 -5.57
N GLY A 81 -19.74 -19.20 -5.68
CA GLY A 81 -19.90 -18.33 -6.84
C GLY A 81 -19.10 -18.80 -8.06
N GLU A 82 -19.55 -18.43 -9.24
CA GLU A 82 -18.79 -18.60 -10.48
C GLU A 82 -17.62 -17.62 -10.56
N TYR A 83 -17.70 -16.52 -9.83
CA TYR A 83 -16.62 -15.56 -9.62
C TYR A 83 -16.25 -15.47 -8.14
N VAL A 84 -14.96 -15.27 -7.87
CA VAL A 84 -14.41 -15.04 -6.55
C VAL A 84 -13.77 -13.65 -6.54
N GLY A 85 -14.28 -12.76 -5.69
CA GLY A 85 -13.75 -11.42 -5.49
C GLY A 85 -12.90 -11.36 -4.23
N LEU A 86 -11.62 -11.04 -4.34
CA LEU A 86 -10.75 -10.78 -3.19
C LEU A 86 -10.80 -9.30 -2.83
N ILE A 87 -11.05 -9.02 -1.55
CA ILE A 87 -11.25 -7.67 -1.04
C ILE A 87 -10.52 -7.52 0.29
N ASN A 88 -9.67 -6.50 0.43
CA ASN A 88 -9.04 -6.17 1.71
C ASN A 88 -10.08 -5.85 2.79
N ASN A 89 -9.72 -5.97 4.08
CA ASN A 89 -10.67 -5.69 5.15
C ASN A 89 -10.83 -4.19 5.45
N ASP A 90 -9.88 -3.35 5.03
CA ASP A 90 -9.77 -1.92 5.32
C ASP A 90 -10.19 -1.01 4.16
N VAL A 91 -11.28 -1.42 3.49
CA VAL A 91 -11.82 -0.77 2.30
C VAL A 91 -13.34 -0.55 2.41
N VAL A 92 -13.85 0.38 1.62
CA VAL A 92 -15.28 0.59 1.36
C VAL A 92 -15.48 0.53 -0.15
N ALA A 93 -16.41 -0.30 -0.62
CA ALA A 93 -16.69 -0.47 -2.04
C ALA A 93 -17.77 0.50 -2.52
N ASP A 94 -17.62 1.06 -3.72
CA ASP A 94 -18.70 1.77 -4.41
C ASP A 94 -19.91 0.83 -4.65
N PRO A 95 -21.18 1.29 -4.58
CA PRO A 95 -22.35 0.44 -4.80
C PRO A 95 -22.37 -0.33 -6.13
N HIS A 96 -21.68 0.18 -7.16
CA HIS A 96 -21.59 -0.44 -8.48
C HIS A 96 -20.30 -1.27 -8.67
N TYR A 97 -19.49 -1.42 -7.64
CA TYR A 97 -18.19 -2.10 -7.70
C TYR A 97 -18.29 -3.52 -8.28
N VAL A 98 -19.17 -4.36 -7.74
CA VAL A 98 -19.30 -5.76 -8.19
C VAL A 98 -19.88 -5.84 -9.60
N GLU A 99 -20.89 -5.04 -9.94
CA GLU A 99 -21.50 -5.09 -11.28
C GLU A 99 -20.50 -4.72 -12.38
N PHE A 100 -19.64 -3.73 -12.15
CA PHE A 100 -18.65 -3.32 -13.14
C PHE A 100 -17.55 -4.37 -13.33
N LEU A 101 -17.07 -5.00 -12.25
CA LEU A 101 -16.09 -6.08 -12.36
C LEU A 101 -16.66 -7.30 -13.11
N VAL A 102 -17.89 -7.71 -12.80
CA VAL A 102 -18.55 -8.81 -13.52
C VAL A 102 -18.81 -8.43 -14.99
N ALA A 103 -19.28 -7.22 -15.26
CA ALA A 103 -19.49 -6.74 -16.62
C ALA A 103 -18.18 -6.76 -17.42
N ALA A 104 -17.06 -6.33 -16.84
CA ALA A 104 -15.75 -6.36 -17.47
C ALA A 104 -15.26 -7.80 -17.74
N LEU A 105 -15.45 -8.73 -16.79
CA LEU A 105 -15.11 -10.14 -16.98
C LEU A 105 -15.79 -10.72 -18.21
N GLU A 106 -17.08 -10.44 -18.38
CA GLU A 106 -17.89 -10.95 -19.48
C GLU A 106 -17.63 -10.22 -20.80
N GLN A 107 -17.69 -8.89 -20.81
CA GLN A 107 -17.55 -8.08 -22.02
C GLN A 107 -16.15 -8.19 -22.64
N GLN A 108 -15.12 -8.30 -21.80
CA GLN A 108 -13.74 -8.38 -22.26
C GLN A 108 -13.25 -9.81 -22.40
N ASN A 109 -14.08 -10.80 -22.05
CA ASN A 109 -13.66 -12.20 -21.90
C ASN A 109 -12.36 -12.31 -21.08
N ALA A 110 -12.30 -11.56 -19.97
CA ALA A 110 -11.15 -11.54 -19.08
C ALA A 110 -11.21 -12.73 -18.10
N ASP A 111 -10.04 -13.15 -17.61
CA ASP A 111 -9.88 -14.19 -16.61
C ASP A 111 -9.85 -13.60 -15.19
N VAL A 112 -9.27 -12.41 -15.06
CA VAL A 112 -9.17 -11.62 -13.82
C VAL A 112 -9.42 -10.16 -14.16
N VAL A 113 -10.21 -9.47 -13.34
CA VAL A 113 -10.42 -8.02 -13.43
C VAL A 113 -10.06 -7.38 -12.09
N GLY A 114 -9.29 -6.30 -12.11
CA GLY A 114 -9.07 -5.46 -10.92
C GLY A 114 -9.69 -4.08 -11.07
N SER A 115 -9.85 -3.41 -9.94
CA SER A 115 -10.56 -2.13 -9.83
C SER A 115 -9.61 -0.94 -9.72
N LYS A 116 -10.16 0.28 -9.82
CA LYS A 116 -9.51 1.49 -9.30
C LYS A 116 -9.62 1.49 -7.77
N ILE A 117 -8.52 1.82 -7.09
CA ILE A 117 -8.47 1.99 -5.63
C ILE A 117 -8.04 3.42 -5.34
N LEU A 118 -8.87 4.14 -4.60
CA LEU A 118 -8.62 5.48 -4.11
C LEU A 118 -8.27 5.41 -2.62
N PHE A 119 -7.56 6.42 -2.11
CA PHE A 119 -7.46 6.57 -0.66
C PHE A 119 -8.83 6.83 -0.03
N TYR A 120 -8.98 6.50 1.24
CA TYR A 120 -10.26 6.40 1.94
C TYR A 120 -11.13 7.66 1.88
N THR A 121 -10.50 8.84 1.91
CA THR A 121 -11.18 10.13 1.84
C THR A 121 -10.57 11.00 0.74
N PRO A 122 -11.26 12.07 0.32
CA PRO A 122 -10.64 13.15 -0.43
C PRO A 122 -9.53 13.81 0.39
N PHE A 123 -8.67 14.53 -0.31
CA PHE A 123 -7.58 15.33 0.22
C PHE A 123 -7.68 16.77 -0.27
N ILE A 124 -7.08 17.67 0.49
CA ILE A 124 -6.67 19.00 0.02
C ILE A 124 -5.15 19.05 -0.02
N THR A 125 -4.62 19.84 -0.94
CA THR A 125 -3.18 20.04 -1.10
C THR A 125 -2.76 21.31 -0.37
N LEU A 126 -1.86 21.16 0.60
CA LEU A 126 -1.16 22.24 1.26
C LEU A 126 0.15 22.50 0.52
N ARG A 127 0.34 23.71 0.03
CA ARG A 127 1.61 24.17 -0.54
C ARG A 127 2.29 25.12 0.43
N PHE A 128 3.50 24.78 0.84
CA PHE A 128 4.28 25.55 1.80
C PHE A 128 5.30 26.42 1.08
N GLU A 129 5.36 27.69 1.44
CA GLU A 129 6.48 28.57 1.10
C GLU A 129 7.20 28.97 2.39
N THR A 130 8.50 28.78 2.41
CA THR A 130 9.36 29.07 3.56
C THR A 130 10.77 29.41 3.07
N PRO A 131 11.47 30.34 3.73
CA PRO A 131 12.92 30.44 3.62
C PRO A 131 13.58 29.08 3.83
N THR A 132 14.79 28.92 3.30
CA THR A 132 15.57 27.68 3.43
C THR A 132 17.01 27.98 3.76
N PHE A 133 17.69 27.03 4.38
CA PHE A 133 19.12 27.03 4.64
C PHE A 133 19.72 25.65 4.37
N ILE A 134 21.04 25.58 4.25
CA ILE A 134 21.77 24.32 4.16
C ILE A 134 22.64 24.20 5.42
N PRO A 135 22.40 23.22 6.32
CA PRO A 135 23.12 23.13 7.60
C PRO A 135 24.65 23.09 7.45
N SER A 136 25.17 22.48 6.38
CA SER A 136 26.61 22.38 6.12
C SER A 136 27.29 23.70 5.79
N GLU A 137 26.57 24.72 5.31
CA GLU A 137 27.18 26.02 4.97
C GLU A 137 27.74 26.76 6.18
N ASN A 138 27.23 26.45 7.38
CA ASN A 138 27.69 27.05 8.63
C ASN A 138 28.83 26.26 9.30
N ASN A 139 29.38 25.22 8.64
CA ASN A 139 30.42 24.31 9.18
C ASN A 139 30.06 23.60 10.51
N GLN A 140 28.79 23.59 10.88
CA GLN A 140 28.29 22.99 12.14
C GLN A 140 27.62 21.62 11.91
N SER A 141 27.38 21.22 10.66
CA SER A 141 26.73 19.96 10.30
C SER A 141 27.31 19.39 9.00
N SER A 142 27.22 18.07 8.81
CA SER A 142 27.49 17.41 7.54
C SER A 142 26.25 17.29 6.64
N ASP A 143 25.11 17.78 7.10
CA ASP A 143 23.85 17.73 6.37
C ASP A 143 23.82 18.75 5.23
N THR A 144 23.67 18.23 4.01
CA THR A 144 23.71 18.99 2.75
C THR A 144 22.32 19.24 2.17
N ARG A 145 21.26 18.83 2.87
CA ARG A 145 19.88 19.05 2.44
C ARG A 145 19.54 20.54 2.52
N LYS A 146 18.66 20.99 1.63
CA LYS A 146 18.09 22.33 1.62
C LYS A 146 16.85 22.35 2.50
N LEU A 147 17.01 22.68 3.78
CA LEU A 147 15.96 22.58 4.79
C LEU A 147 15.22 23.91 4.96
N GLY A 148 13.90 23.84 5.09
CA GLY A 148 13.02 24.95 5.48
C GLY A 148 12.49 24.74 6.89
N CYS A 149 11.18 24.83 7.09
CA CYS A 149 10.57 24.58 8.40
C CYS A 149 10.39 23.07 8.71
N MET A 150 10.16 22.78 9.99
CA MET A 150 9.79 21.46 10.48
C MET A 150 8.27 21.40 10.66
N VAL A 151 7.67 20.33 10.16
CA VAL A 151 6.25 20.03 10.32
C VAL A 151 6.09 18.83 11.24
N GLY A 152 5.45 19.04 12.39
CA GLY A 152 5.12 18.00 13.37
C GLY A 152 3.79 17.32 13.03
N SER A 153 2.85 17.31 13.98
CA SER A 153 1.51 16.80 13.73
C SER A 153 0.74 17.67 12.73
N ILE A 154 -0.10 17.00 11.92
CA ILE A 154 -1.08 17.66 11.05
C ILE A 154 -2.41 16.90 11.19
N CYS A 155 -3.50 17.57 11.54
CA CYS A 155 -4.83 16.98 11.54
C CYS A 155 -5.94 17.92 11.10
N VAL A 156 -7.01 17.35 10.58
CA VAL A 156 -8.24 18.05 10.23
C VAL A 156 -9.32 17.47 11.12
N ASP A 157 -9.91 18.30 11.99
CA ASP A 157 -10.78 17.84 13.10
C ASP A 157 -12.01 17.04 12.63
N SER A 158 -12.45 17.23 11.38
CA SER A 158 -13.63 16.56 10.81
C SER A 158 -13.34 15.15 10.25
N VAL A 159 -12.11 14.64 10.37
CA VAL A 159 -11.72 13.37 9.72
C VAL A 159 -10.95 12.46 10.66
N ASP A 160 -11.54 11.31 10.98
CA ASP A 160 -10.86 10.19 11.66
C ASP A 160 -10.07 9.34 10.64
N TYR A 161 -9.12 9.98 9.96
CA TYR A 161 -8.21 9.34 9.02
C TYR A 161 -6.83 9.99 9.13
N PRO A 162 -5.81 9.30 9.67
CA PRO A 162 -4.53 9.93 10.01
C PRO A 162 -3.53 10.00 8.84
N LYS A 163 -3.85 9.43 7.67
CA LYS A 163 -2.92 9.38 6.54
C LYS A 163 -2.61 10.80 6.04
N ARG A 164 -1.34 11.17 5.97
CA ARG A 164 -0.84 12.41 5.35
C ARG A 164 0.14 12.02 4.26
N LEU A 165 0.12 12.72 3.14
CA LEU A 165 1.03 12.44 2.03
C LEU A 165 2.04 13.57 1.95
N PHE A 166 3.25 13.31 2.45
CA PHE A 166 4.41 14.17 2.25
C PHE A 166 5.01 13.85 0.88
N LEU A 167 4.87 14.77 -0.06
CA LEU A 167 5.20 14.55 -1.47
C LEU A 167 6.43 15.37 -1.86
N ASP A 168 6.29 16.35 -2.75
CA ASP A 168 7.41 17.12 -3.28
C ASP A 168 8.05 18.03 -2.22
N GLN A 169 9.38 18.17 -2.31
CA GLN A 169 10.22 18.96 -1.41
C GLN A 169 10.03 18.64 0.09
N THR A 170 9.66 17.40 0.42
CA THR A 170 9.60 16.90 1.78
C THR A 170 10.76 15.95 2.06
N TYR A 171 11.18 15.87 3.33
CA TYR A 171 12.20 14.94 3.77
C TYR A 171 11.59 13.87 4.68
N GLY A 172 12.30 12.74 4.81
CA GLY A 172 11.85 11.61 5.62
C GLY A 172 11.60 11.98 7.09
N GLU A 173 10.84 11.13 7.76
CA GLU A 173 10.49 11.28 9.17
C GLU A 173 11.75 11.31 10.07
N GLU A 174 11.81 12.28 10.96
CA GLU A 174 12.86 12.46 11.98
C GLU A 174 12.25 12.56 13.38
N GLN A 175 13.08 12.34 14.40
CA GLN A 175 12.65 12.38 15.80
C GLN A 175 13.52 13.32 16.64
N ALA A 176 12.87 14.09 17.51
CA ALA A 176 13.50 14.93 18.52
C ALA A 176 12.79 14.72 19.87
N GLY A 177 13.40 13.92 20.75
CA GLY A 177 12.75 13.48 21.98
C GLY A 177 11.56 12.56 21.66
N GLU A 178 10.37 12.92 22.15
CA GLU A 178 9.12 12.22 21.85
C GLU A 178 8.40 12.76 20.60
N MET A 179 8.91 13.85 20.01
CA MET A 179 8.29 14.48 18.84
C MET A 179 8.81 13.83 17.55
N THR A 180 7.86 13.51 16.67
CA THR A 180 8.13 13.08 15.29
C THR A 180 7.79 14.23 14.35
N TYR A 181 8.67 14.49 13.38
CA TYR A 181 8.50 15.60 12.45
C TYR A 181 9.12 15.31 11.08
N HIS A 182 8.74 16.12 10.10
CA HIS A 182 9.34 16.15 8.77
C HIS A 182 9.96 17.51 8.53
N TRP A 183 11.19 17.54 8.00
CA TRP A 183 11.65 18.76 7.35
C TRP A 183 10.93 18.94 6.02
N ILE A 184 10.60 20.18 5.69
CA ILE A 184 10.13 20.57 4.36
C ILE A 184 11.05 21.65 3.78
N SER A 185 11.25 21.65 2.46
CA SER A 185 11.93 22.74 1.76
C SER A 185 10.92 23.79 1.28
N ASN A 186 11.39 24.78 0.53
CA ASN A 186 10.50 25.74 -0.13
C ASN A 186 9.66 25.04 -1.22
N ASN A 187 8.40 25.45 -1.38
CA ASN A 187 7.42 24.87 -2.29
C ASN A 187 7.06 23.41 -1.98
N ALA A 188 7.10 23.02 -0.70
CA ALA A 188 6.73 21.67 -0.32
C ALA A 188 5.24 21.40 -0.44
N ILE A 189 4.92 20.16 -0.83
CA ILE A 189 3.55 19.70 -1.08
C ILE A 189 3.21 18.63 -0.05
N VAL A 190 2.18 18.91 0.73
CA VAL A 190 1.62 17.95 1.70
C VAL A 190 0.11 17.83 1.45
N LYS A 191 -0.38 16.62 1.23
CA LYS A 191 -1.82 16.36 1.15
C LYS A 191 -2.36 15.93 2.49
N VAL A 192 -3.47 16.55 2.90
CA VAL A 192 -4.18 16.23 4.15
C VAL A 192 -5.61 15.81 3.83
N PRO A 193 -6.14 14.76 4.49
CA PRO A 193 -7.46 14.26 4.21
C PRO A 193 -8.51 15.22 4.77
N VAL A 194 -9.61 15.30 4.04
CA VAL A 194 -10.80 16.08 4.39
C VAL A 194 -12.03 15.18 4.34
N ALA A 195 -13.11 15.59 5.00
CA ALA A 195 -14.33 14.81 5.00
C ALA A 195 -14.90 14.74 3.58
N THR A 196 -15.55 13.63 3.25
CA THR A 196 -16.36 13.51 2.01
C THR A 196 -17.55 14.46 2.02
N GLN A 197 -18.03 14.80 3.23
CA GLN A 197 -19.11 15.76 3.43
C GLN A 197 -18.51 17.17 3.42
N HIS A 198 -19.04 18.04 2.57
CA HIS A 198 -18.62 19.43 2.45
C HIS A 198 -19.06 20.24 3.68
N GLU A 199 -18.35 20.08 4.78
CA GLU A 199 -18.51 20.85 6.01
C GLU A 199 -17.28 21.73 6.25
N SER A 200 -17.42 22.76 7.09
CA SER A 200 -16.24 23.52 7.54
C SER A 200 -15.44 22.69 8.53
N ALA A 201 -14.13 22.88 8.56
CA ALA A 201 -13.22 22.16 9.45
C ALA A 201 -12.11 23.07 9.98
N THR A 202 -11.33 22.56 10.92
CA THR A 202 -10.10 23.22 11.39
C THR A 202 -8.92 22.33 11.06
N LEU A 203 -7.94 22.88 10.34
CA LEU A 203 -6.62 22.29 10.17
C LEU A 203 -5.76 22.69 11.37
N ARG A 204 -5.29 21.71 12.14
CA ARG A 204 -4.30 21.89 13.19
C ARG A 204 -2.96 21.42 12.68
N ILE A 205 -1.95 22.27 12.78
CA ILE A 205 -0.60 21.97 12.32
C ILE A 205 0.44 22.42 13.33
N GLN A 206 1.41 21.57 13.63
CA GLN A 206 2.56 21.94 14.44
C GLN A 206 3.74 22.34 13.55
N LEU A 207 4.25 23.55 13.77
CA LEU A 207 5.40 24.08 13.03
C LEU A 207 6.52 24.53 13.98
N ALA A 208 7.76 24.33 13.55
CA ALA A 208 8.97 24.87 14.17
C ALA A 208 10.00 25.23 13.11
N SER A 209 10.97 26.10 13.44
CA SER A 209 12.12 26.38 12.59
C SER A 209 13.43 25.98 13.24
N SER A 210 14.50 25.92 12.45
CA SER A 210 15.86 25.92 13.01
C SER A 210 16.19 27.30 13.59
N ASP A 211 17.02 27.34 14.64
CA ASP A 211 17.64 28.58 15.14
C ASP A 211 18.41 29.31 14.03
N ALA A 212 18.95 28.57 13.05
CA ALA A 212 19.69 29.13 11.91
C ALA A 212 18.84 30.03 10.99
N MET A 213 17.51 29.93 11.06
CA MET A 213 16.59 30.66 10.18
C MET A 213 16.03 31.93 10.82
N ASN A 214 16.33 32.18 12.11
CA ASN A 214 15.90 33.37 12.86
C ASN A 214 14.40 33.71 12.71
N SER A 215 13.52 32.81 13.18
CA SER A 215 12.06 32.97 13.14
C SER A 215 11.51 33.26 11.73
N PRO A 216 11.66 32.31 10.78
CA PRO A 216 11.25 32.53 9.41
C PRO A 216 9.72 32.71 9.31
N ARG A 217 9.29 33.52 8.36
CA ARG A 217 7.88 33.60 7.96
C ARG A 217 7.54 32.43 7.05
N VAL A 218 6.50 31.68 7.41
CA VAL A 218 5.97 30.55 6.64
C VAL A 218 4.60 30.92 6.10
N HIS A 219 4.36 30.54 4.84
CA HIS A 219 3.10 30.72 4.14
C HIS A 219 2.56 29.34 3.75
N ILE A 220 1.26 29.12 3.92
CA ILE A 220 0.58 27.89 3.48
C ILE A 220 -0.58 28.29 2.57
N PHE A 221 -0.65 27.62 1.42
CA PHE A 221 -1.66 27.84 0.41
C PHE A 221 -2.50 26.59 0.18
N ILE A 222 -3.78 26.80 -0.12
CA ILE A 222 -4.71 25.81 -0.65
C ILE A 222 -5.24 26.34 -1.99
N GLY A 223 -4.85 25.70 -3.08
CA GLY A 223 -4.99 26.28 -4.41
C GLY A 223 -4.27 27.63 -4.49
N GLU A 224 -4.99 28.66 -4.90
CA GLU A 224 -4.50 30.06 -4.96
C GLU A 224 -4.70 30.84 -3.65
N ASN A 225 -5.36 30.25 -2.64
CA ASN A 225 -5.70 30.94 -1.40
C ASN A 225 -4.58 30.80 -0.37
N GLU A 226 -4.03 31.92 0.11
CA GLU A 226 -3.17 31.94 1.29
C GLU A 226 -4.03 31.74 2.55
N VAL A 227 -3.86 30.60 3.22
CA VAL A 227 -4.65 30.22 4.40
C VAL A 227 -3.90 30.42 5.71
N PHE A 228 -2.58 30.59 5.64
CA PHE A 228 -1.74 30.84 6.80
C PHE A 228 -0.52 31.65 6.39
N ALA A 229 -0.17 32.65 7.19
CA ALA A 229 1.08 33.40 7.07
C ALA A 229 1.53 33.89 8.45
N ALA A 230 2.60 33.31 9.00
CA ALA A 230 3.12 33.73 10.30
C ALA A 230 4.63 33.47 10.44
N GLU A 231 5.28 34.23 11.31
CA GLU A 231 6.61 33.88 11.82
C GLU A 231 6.49 32.72 12.80
N ILE A 232 7.32 31.71 12.62
CA ILE A 232 7.31 30.51 13.47
C ILE A 232 8.51 30.48 14.41
N SER A 233 8.32 29.90 15.61
CA SER A 233 9.37 29.78 16.62
C SER A 233 10.29 28.58 16.40
N THR A 234 11.38 28.54 17.14
CA THR A 234 12.34 27.42 17.14
C THR A 234 11.85 26.22 17.96
N THR A 235 10.81 26.41 18.76
CA THR A 235 10.03 25.34 19.38
C THR A 235 8.73 25.07 18.63
N PHE A 236 8.28 23.82 18.63
CA PHE A 236 7.01 23.44 18.03
C PHE A 236 5.85 24.19 18.70
N ARG A 237 5.05 24.85 17.87
CA ARG A 237 3.76 25.45 18.25
C ARG A 237 2.68 24.92 17.34
N GLU A 238 1.51 24.69 17.93
CA GLU A 238 0.30 24.37 17.17
C GLU A 238 -0.35 25.64 16.64
N TYR A 239 -0.78 25.58 15.40
CA TYR A 239 -1.53 26.62 14.71
C TYR A 239 -2.86 26.03 14.24
N GLU A 240 -3.93 26.78 14.46
CA GLU A 240 -5.28 26.44 13.99
C GLU A 240 -5.63 27.29 12.77
N ILE A 241 -5.96 26.63 11.67
CA ILE A 241 -6.30 27.25 10.38
C ILE A 241 -7.75 26.86 10.04
N PRO A 242 -8.70 27.80 10.10
CA PRO A 242 -10.08 27.53 9.70
C PRO A 242 -10.16 27.21 8.20
N LEU A 243 -10.85 26.13 7.86
CA LEU A 243 -11.15 25.73 6.50
C LEU A 243 -12.64 25.89 6.26
N SER A 244 -13.02 26.83 5.38
CA SER A 244 -14.43 26.99 5.02
C SER A 244 -14.91 25.80 4.19
N ARG A 245 -16.23 25.60 4.20
CA ARG A 245 -16.89 24.59 3.36
C ARG A 245 -16.55 24.78 1.88
N GLU A 246 -16.56 26.02 1.41
CA GLU A 246 -16.26 26.36 0.00
C GLU A 246 -14.82 26.02 -0.34
N LEU A 247 -13.86 26.34 0.54
CA LEU A 247 -12.46 26.03 0.32
C LEU A 247 -12.23 24.52 0.20
N ILE A 248 -12.85 23.71 1.07
CA ILE A 248 -12.77 22.25 1.02
C ILE A 248 -13.47 21.71 -0.23
N HIS A 249 -14.64 22.23 -0.58
CA HIS A 249 -15.38 21.82 -1.77
C HIS A 249 -14.58 22.08 -3.05
N ASP A 250 -14.02 23.28 -3.20
CA ASP A 250 -13.38 23.71 -4.44
C ASP A 250 -11.97 23.09 -4.64
N ASN A 251 -11.35 22.61 -3.56
CA ASN A 251 -9.98 22.07 -3.60
C ASN A 251 -9.89 20.59 -3.20
N GLY A 252 -11.00 19.99 -2.76
CA GLY A 252 -11.07 18.59 -2.36
C GLY A 252 -11.05 17.65 -3.56
N HIS A 253 -10.15 16.68 -3.55
CA HIS A 253 -10.01 15.70 -4.64
C HIS A 253 -9.61 14.33 -4.09
N PHE A 254 -10.00 13.26 -4.78
CA PHE A 254 -9.51 11.94 -4.45
C PHE A 254 -8.08 11.76 -4.95
N VAL A 255 -7.34 10.92 -4.23
CA VAL A 255 -5.96 10.56 -4.57
C VAL A 255 -5.94 9.07 -4.88
N ILE A 256 -5.30 8.71 -5.98
CA ILE A 256 -5.14 7.33 -6.41
C ILE A 256 -4.26 6.59 -5.40
N ASN A 257 -4.78 5.46 -4.92
CA ASN A 257 -3.98 4.49 -4.19
C ASN A 257 -3.41 3.42 -5.14
N ASN A 258 -4.23 2.89 -6.04
CA ASN A 258 -3.80 1.95 -7.08
C ASN A 258 -4.73 2.05 -8.30
N ALA A 259 -4.16 2.23 -9.49
CA ALA A 259 -4.85 2.21 -10.77
C ALA A 259 -4.26 1.12 -11.68
N SER A 260 -4.17 -0.11 -11.16
CA SER A 260 -3.36 -1.25 -11.61
C SER A 260 -1.96 -1.30 -10.99
N SER A 261 -1.25 -2.40 -11.27
CA SER A 261 0.11 -2.62 -10.80
C SER A 261 1.08 -2.73 -11.98
N ARG A 262 2.36 -2.47 -11.72
CA ARG A 262 3.45 -2.64 -12.67
C ARG A 262 4.48 -3.63 -12.14
N LEU A 263 5.17 -4.30 -13.07
CA LEU A 263 6.25 -5.22 -12.75
C LEU A 263 7.40 -5.03 -13.75
N ASP A 264 8.57 -4.67 -13.25
CA ASP A 264 9.80 -4.81 -14.03
C ASP A 264 10.24 -6.29 -14.00
N LYS A 265 10.09 -7.00 -15.12
CA LYS A 265 10.41 -8.43 -15.24
C LYS A 265 11.91 -8.74 -15.13
N HIS A 266 12.79 -7.75 -15.33
CA HIS A 266 14.23 -7.91 -15.23
C HIS A 266 14.75 -7.75 -13.80
N THR A 267 14.14 -6.85 -13.03
CA THR A 267 14.52 -6.65 -11.61
C THR A 267 13.55 -7.31 -10.63
N GLY A 268 12.40 -7.77 -11.10
CA GLY A 268 11.30 -8.25 -10.27
C GLY A 268 10.60 -7.14 -9.49
N SER A 269 10.97 -5.86 -9.66
CA SER A 269 10.42 -4.78 -8.85
C SER A 269 8.96 -4.52 -9.22
N GLY A 270 8.06 -4.71 -8.24
CA GLY A 270 6.65 -4.34 -8.34
C GLY A 270 6.39 -2.90 -7.89
N GLY A 271 5.25 -2.35 -8.31
CA GLY A 271 4.75 -1.09 -7.77
C GLY A 271 3.33 -0.79 -8.23
N ASP A 272 2.71 0.17 -7.56
CA ASP A 272 1.37 0.64 -7.90
C ASP A 272 1.42 1.71 -8.99
N VAL A 273 0.49 1.64 -9.93
CA VAL A 273 0.28 2.67 -10.94
C VAL A 273 -0.58 3.77 -10.33
N GLY A 274 -0.18 5.03 -10.52
CA GLY A 274 -0.91 6.21 -10.03
C GLY A 274 -0.80 6.51 -8.53
N MET A 275 -0.12 5.69 -7.73
CA MET A 275 0.01 5.92 -6.27
C MET A 275 0.42 7.37 -5.95
N ASN A 276 -0.41 8.02 -5.12
CA ASN A 276 -0.30 9.42 -4.66
C ASN A 276 -0.62 10.51 -5.70
N GLU A 277 -0.96 10.15 -6.93
CA GLU A 277 -1.45 11.08 -7.96
C GLU A 277 -2.91 11.47 -7.68
N ASP A 278 -3.30 12.67 -8.11
CA ASP A 278 -4.69 13.11 -8.03
C ASP A 278 -5.54 12.34 -9.03
N ASP A 279 -6.75 11.91 -8.65
CA ASP A 279 -7.70 11.30 -9.57
C ASP A 279 -8.37 12.38 -10.43
N LEU A 280 -7.73 12.74 -11.54
CA LEU A 280 -8.19 13.74 -12.51
C LEU A 280 -8.80 13.08 -13.75
N GLY A 281 -9.09 11.77 -13.67
CA GLY A 281 -9.61 10.95 -14.77
C GLY A 281 -8.53 10.42 -15.72
N GLN A 282 -7.24 10.59 -15.41
CA GLN A 282 -6.12 10.08 -16.22
C GLN A 282 -6.05 8.54 -16.24
N TYR A 283 -6.77 7.88 -15.34
CA TYR A 283 -6.89 6.42 -15.26
C TYR A 283 -8.29 5.90 -15.60
N ASP A 284 -9.18 6.70 -16.20
CA ASP A 284 -10.56 6.29 -16.48
C ASP A 284 -10.73 5.45 -17.76
N THR A 285 -9.62 5.07 -18.41
CA THR A 285 -9.66 4.21 -19.60
C THR A 285 -9.45 2.73 -19.23
N PRO A 286 -10.46 1.86 -19.42
CA PRO A 286 -10.30 0.42 -19.21
C PRO A 286 -9.30 -0.18 -20.21
N HIS A 287 -8.43 -1.06 -19.75
CA HIS A 287 -7.41 -1.69 -20.60
C HIS A 287 -6.88 -3.02 -20.02
N GLU A 288 -6.25 -3.81 -20.88
CA GLU A 288 -5.54 -5.02 -20.47
C GLU A 288 -4.24 -4.67 -19.74
N VAL A 289 -3.92 -5.41 -18.68
CA VAL A 289 -2.77 -5.14 -17.81
C VAL A 289 -1.98 -6.41 -17.54
N GLU A 290 -0.72 -6.26 -17.13
CA GLU A 290 0.10 -7.41 -16.77
C GLU A 290 -0.06 -7.79 -15.29
N THR A 291 -0.34 -6.85 -14.39
CA THR A 291 -0.48 -7.14 -12.97
C THR A 291 -1.60 -6.33 -12.32
N LEU A 292 -2.19 -6.90 -11.28
CA LEU A 292 -3.31 -6.36 -10.53
C LEU A 292 -3.03 -6.48 -9.03
N CYS A 293 -3.65 -5.61 -8.24
CA CYS A 293 -3.56 -5.64 -6.79
C CYS A 293 -4.44 -6.77 -6.20
N GLY A 294 -3.87 -7.60 -5.33
CA GLY A 294 -4.60 -8.67 -4.64
C GLY A 294 -5.67 -8.19 -3.66
N GLY A 295 -5.66 -6.90 -3.30
CA GLY A 295 -6.64 -6.28 -2.41
C GLY A 295 -7.97 -5.89 -3.07
N SER A 296 -8.04 -5.95 -4.40
CA SER A 296 -9.26 -5.72 -5.18
C SER A 296 -9.16 -6.42 -6.54
N MET A 297 -9.62 -7.68 -6.60
CA MET A 297 -9.68 -8.44 -7.85
C MET A 297 -10.84 -9.42 -7.89
N MET A 298 -11.52 -9.49 -9.04
CA MET A 298 -12.54 -10.49 -9.36
C MET A 298 -11.96 -11.53 -10.32
N ILE A 299 -12.06 -12.80 -9.95
CA ILE A 299 -11.43 -13.92 -10.65
C ILE A 299 -12.51 -14.93 -11.04
N ARG A 300 -12.45 -15.48 -12.26
CA ARG A 300 -13.27 -16.64 -12.61
C ARG A 300 -12.89 -17.83 -11.74
N LYS A 301 -13.87 -18.47 -11.09
CA LYS A 301 -13.60 -19.63 -10.23
C LYS A 301 -12.91 -20.77 -11.01
N SER A 302 -13.23 -20.93 -12.30
CA SER A 302 -12.55 -21.89 -13.17
C SER A 302 -11.03 -21.66 -13.29
N ILE A 303 -10.56 -20.42 -13.19
CA ILE A 303 -9.13 -20.07 -13.19
C ILE A 303 -8.48 -20.50 -11.88
N ILE A 304 -9.15 -20.28 -10.75
CA ILE A 304 -8.69 -20.75 -9.45
C ILE A 304 -8.66 -22.28 -9.40
N ASP A 305 -9.71 -22.94 -9.88
CA ASP A 305 -9.81 -24.41 -9.87
C ASP A 305 -8.73 -25.06 -10.74
N GLN A 306 -8.40 -24.44 -11.87
CA GLN A 306 -7.41 -24.97 -12.81
C GLN A 306 -5.96 -24.67 -12.41
N TYR A 307 -5.68 -23.47 -11.88
CA TYR A 307 -4.31 -23.00 -11.67
C TYR A 307 -3.93 -22.74 -10.21
N GLY A 308 -4.91 -22.78 -9.29
CA GLY A 308 -4.76 -22.36 -7.90
C GLY A 308 -4.66 -20.84 -7.76
N LEU A 309 -4.95 -20.32 -6.55
CA LEU A 309 -4.85 -18.90 -6.24
C LEU A 309 -3.42 -18.52 -5.83
N PHE A 310 -3.13 -18.26 -4.56
CA PHE A 310 -1.83 -17.75 -4.14
C PHE A 310 -0.89 -18.89 -3.73
N ASP A 311 0.40 -18.70 -3.99
CA ASP A 311 1.43 -19.58 -3.44
C ASP A 311 1.74 -19.17 -2.00
N GLU A 312 1.43 -20.05 -1.05
CA GLU A 312 1.53 -19.78 0.40
C GLU A 312 2.96 -19.55 0.90
N TYR A 313 3.97 -19.79 0.08
CA TYR A 313 5.32 -19.30 0.37
C TYR A 313 5.35 -17.76 0.54
N PHE A 314 4.52 -17.06 -0.22
CA PHE A 314 4.31 -15.62 -0.13
C PHE A 314 3.35 -15.29 1.01
N PHE A 315 3.83 -15.37 2.25
CA PHE A 315 3.02 -15.06 3.44
C PHE A 315 2.25 -13.74 3.29
N ALA A 316 2.90 -12.68 2.81
CA ALA A 316 2.27 -11.42 2.37
C ALA A 316 3.25 -10.68 1.46
N TYR A 317 2.72 -9.78 0.61
CA TYR A 317 3.40 -9.08 -0.47
C TYR A 317 3.90 -10.00 -1.60
N TYR A 318 3.70 -9.59 -2.85
CA TYR A 318 4.06 -10.29 -4.09
C TYR A 318 3.25 -11.57 -4.40
N GLU A 319 2.36 -12.05 -3.54
CA GLU A 319 1.47 -13.17 -3.88
C GLU A 319 0.58 -12.88 -5.09
N ASP A 320 0.09 -11.64 -5.19
CA ASP A 320 -0.73 -11.14 -6.29
C ASP A 320 0.08 -11.00 -7.58
N THR A 321 1.29 -10.45 -7.47
CA THR A 321 2.22 -10.26 -8.58
C THR A 321 2.70 -11.62 -9.12
N ASP A 322 3.00 -12.58 -8.23
CA ASP A 322 3.32 -13.96 -8.60
C ASP A 322 2.16 -14.66 -9.29
N PHE A 323 0.94 -14.48 -8.79
CA PHE A 323 -0.29 -15.00 -9.41
C PHE A 323 -0.49 -14.41 -10.80
N CYS A 324 -0.44 -13.09 -10.94
CA CYS A 324 -0.59 -12.39 -12.21
C CYS A 324 0.49 -12.80 -13.23
N TRP A 325 1.77 -12.85 -12.81
CA TRP A 325 2.84 -13.27 -13.72
C TRP A 325 2.68 -14.73 -14.17
N ARG A 326 2.24 -15.62 -13.27
CA ARG A 326 1.92 -16.99 -13.64
C ARG A 326 0.79 -17.05 -14.68
N LEU A 327 -0.28 -16.29 -14.49
CA LEU A 327 -1.40 -16.22 -15.42
C LEU A 327 -1.00 -15.66 -16.79
N ASN A 328 -0.19 -14.59 -16.84
CA ASN A 328 0.35 -14.07 -18.11
C ASN A 328 1.17 -15.10 -18.88
N ARG A 329 2.00 -15.90 -18.19
CA ARG A 329 2.77 -16.99 -18.84
C ARG A 329 1.88 -18.10 -19.41
N LEU A 330 0.62 -18.16 -18.98
CA LEU A 330 -0.41 -19.07 -19.45
C LEU A 330 -1.38 -18.38 -20.44
N ASN A 331 -1.03 -17.19 -20.93
CA ASN A 331 -1.83 -16.36 -21.84
C ASN A 331 -3.25 -16.09 -21.33
N LYS A 332 -3.39 -15.90 -20.01
CA LYS A 332 -4.64 -15.48 -19.39
C LYS A 332 -4.76 -13.97 -19.41
N LYS A 333 -5.98 -13.49 -19.60
CA LYS A 333 -6.28 -12.07 -19.79
C LYS A 333 -6.61 -11.40 -18.46
N LEU A 334 -5.77 -10.45 -18.07
CA LEU A 334 -5.95 -9.60 -16.89
C LEU A 334 -6.41 -8.22 -17.34
N PHE A 335 -7.42 -7.66 -16.70
CA PHE A 335 -8.04 -6.43 -17.16
C PHE A 335 -8.27 -5.45 -16.02
N TYR A 336 -8.13 -4.16 -16.31
CA TYR A 336 -8.38 -3.07 -15.39
C TYR A 336 -9.70 -2.38 -15.75
N GLU A 337 -10.62 -2.29 -14.78
CA GLU A 337 -11.92 -1.64 -14.90
C GLU A 337 -12.01 -0.45 -13.93
N PRO A 338 -11.80 0.80 -14.41
CA PRO A 338 -11.71 1.96 -13.54
C PRO A 338 -13.06 2.44 -12.98
N ARG A 339 -14.18 2.00 -13.56
CA ARG A 339 -15.52 2.32 -13.02
C ARG A 339 -15.80 1.54 -11.73
N ALA A 340 -15.19 0.37 -11.55
CA ALA A 340 -15.19 -0.31 -10.28
C ALA A 340 -14.24 0.43 -9.33
N VAL A 341 -14.79 1.07 -8.30
CA VAL A 341 -14.03 1.90 -7.35
C VAL A 341 -14.11 1.33 -5.94
N MET A 342 -12.98 1.36 -5.24
CA MET A 342 -12.90 1.12 -3.80
C MET A 342 -12.13 2.25 -3.11
N TYR A 343 -12.52 2.55 -1.88
CA TYR A 343 -11.87 3.54 -1.01
C TYR A 343 -11.10 2.81 0.09
N HIS A 344 -9.79 2.95 0.13
CA HIS A 344 -8.89 2.15 0.95
C HIS A 344 -8.25 3.00 2.05
N TYR A 345 -8.40 2.56 3.31
CA TYR A 345 -7.70 3.18 4.44
C TYR A 345 -6.18 3.10 4.24
N HIS A 346 -5.70 2.05 3.57
CA HIS A 346 -4.31 1.78 3.24
C HIS A 346 -3.43 1.62 4.47
N THR A 347 -2.69 0.51 4.54
CA THR A 347 -1.83 0.18 5.69
C THR A 347 -2.60 0.14 7.02
N GLY A 348 -3.90 -0.22 7.00
CA GLY A 348 -4.75 -0.22 8.18
C GLY A 348 -4.35 -1.26 9.23
N THR A 349 -3.77 -2.37 8.80
CA THR A 349 -3.34 -3.52 9.62
C THR A 349 -1.86 -3.89 9.44
N SER A 350 -1.18 -3.28 8.47
CA SER A 350 0.23 -3.54 8.15
C SER A 350 1.08 -2.27 8.33
N LYS A 351 2.33 -2.45 8.79
CA LYS A 351 3.30 -1.34 8.91
C LYS A 351 4.34 -1.44 7.81
N GLU A 352 4.20 -0.58 6.80
CA GLU A 352 5.19 -0.39 5.74
C GLU A 352 6.57 -0.06 6.33
N TRP A 353 7.61 -0.46 5.61
CA TRP A 353 9.02 -0.24 5.97
C TRP A 353 9.48 -0.90 7.28
N SER A 354 8.61 -1.63 7.98
CA SER A 354 9.00 -2.47 9.12
C SER A 354 10.05 -3.52 8.72
N PRO A 355 10.86 -4.03 9.66
CA PRO A 355 11.81 -5.10 9.35
C PRO A 355 11.18 -6.33 8.70
N LEU A 356 9.94 -6.67 9.10
CA LEU A 356 9.18 -7.77 8.50
C LEU A 356 8.76 -7.43 7.07
N PHE A 357 8.21 -6.24 6.81
CA PHE A 357 7.85 -5.79 5.46
C PHE A 357 9.05 -5.86 4.51
N ARG A 358 10.20 -5.36 4.95
CA ARG A 358 11.43 -5.30 4.13
C ARG A 358 12.01 -6.69 3.87
N PHE A 359 11.92 -7.59 4.86
CA PHE A 359 12.29 -8.99 4.71
C PHE A 359 11.39 -9.69 3.68
N LEU A 360 10.06 -9.60 3.85
CA LEU A 360 9.09 -10.25 2.98
C LEU A 360 9.18 -9.72 1.55
N THR A 361 9.15 -8.41 1.33
CA THR A 361 9.22 -7.83 -0.03
C THR A 361 10.52 -8.20 -0.74
N SER A 362 11.68 -8.16 -0.05
CA SER A 362 12.96 -8.54 -0.65
C SER A 362 13.05 -10.03 -0.97
N ARG A 363 12.65 -10.89 -0.03
CA ARG A 363 12.64 -12.35 -0.19
C ARG A 363 11.68 -12.75 -1.31
N ASN A 364 10.46 -12.24 -1.26
CA ASN A 364 9.38 -12.62 -2.16
C ASN A 364 9.66 -12.15 -3.59
N ARG A 365 10.20 -10.94 -3.77
CA ARG A 365 10.67 -10.47 -5.08
C ARG A 365 11.61 -11.47 -5.74
N LEU A 366 12.65 -11.89 -5.02
CA LEU A 366 13.68 -12.81 -5.55
C LEU A 366 13.16 -14.24 -5.75
N ALA A 367 12.25 -14.71 -4.88
CA ALA A 367 11.61 -16.01 -5.04
C ALA A 367 10.65 -16.05 -6.25
N MET A 368 9.86 -15.00 -6.44
CA MET A 368 9.00 -14.83 -7.63
C MET A 368 9.84 -14.80 -8.91
N MET A 369 10.97 -14.07 -8.90
CA MET A 369 11.89 -14.09 -10.04
C MET A 369 12.41 -15.50 -10.34
N LEU A 370 12.80 -16.28 -9.32
CA LEU A 370 13.22 -17.66 -9.53
C LEU A 370 12.10 -18.50 -10.18
N LYS A 371 10.82 -18.25 -9.84
CA LYS A 371 9.68 -18.95 -10.45
C LYS A 371 9.42 -18.56 -11.91
N HIS A 372 9.63 -17.29 -12.28
CA HIS A 372 9.12 -16.78 -13.57
C HIS A 372 10.15 -16.09 -14.48
N ALA A 373 11.16 -15.42 -13.94
CA ALA A 373 12.10 -14.61 -14.74
C ALA A 373 13.08 -15.47 -15.56
N SER A 374 13.82 -14.84 -16.47
CA SER A 374 14.91 -15.51 -17.21
C SER A 374 16.01 -15.98 -16.24
N ILE A 375 16.74 -17.05 -16.58
CA ILE A 375 17.84 -17.54 -15.71
C ILE A 375 18.93 -16.47 -15.56
N GLY A 376 19.18 -15.67 -16.60
CA GLY A 376 20.13 -14.55 -16.55
C GLY A 376 19.72 -13.47 -15.55
N ASP A 377 18.44 -13.06 -15.56
CA ASP A 377 17.93 -12.07 -14.61
C ASP A 377 17.91 -12.61 -13.18
N VAL A 378 17.55 -13.87 -12.98
CA VAL A 378 17.64 -14.53 -11.67
C VAL A 378 19.09 -14.50 -11.17
N ALA A 379 20.05 -14.96 -11.98
CA ALA A 379 21.46 -14.99 -11.60
C ALA A 379 21.99 -13.60 -11.25
N ARG A 380 21.64 -12.58 -12.03
CA ARG A 380 22.02 -11.19 -11.79
C ARG A 380 21.42 -10.66 -10.48
N GLN A 381 20.11 -10.75 -10.31
CA GLN A 381 19.42 -10.18 -9.14
C GLN A 381 19.74 -10.92 -7.84
N TRP A 382 19.87 -12.24 -7.88
CA TRP A 382 20.36 -13.01 -6.75
C TRP A 382 21.82 -12.68 -6.47
N GLY A 383 22.69 -12.67 -7.49
CA GLY A 383 24.11 -12.31 -7.33
C GLY A 383 24.31 -10.94 -6.68
N GLU A 384 23.57 -9.92 -7.11
CA GLU A 384 23.57 -8.59 -6.51
C GLU A 384 23.14 -8.62 -5.03
N GLU A 385 22.09 -9.37 -4.69
CA GLU A 385 21.62 -9.44 -3.30
C GLU A 385 22.63 -10.16 -2.39
N TYR A 386 23.22 -11.26 -2.85
CA TYR A 386 24.26 -11.98 -2.12
C TYR A 386 25.53 -11.13 -1.96
N TYR A 387 25.92 -10.40 -3.00
CA TYR A 387 27.03 -9.45 -2.92
C TYR A 387 26.75 -8.37 -1.87
N ARG A 388 25.57 -7.74 -1.90
CA ARG A 388 25.18 -6.73 -0.89
C ARG A 388 25.15 -7.31 0.52
N ALA A 389 24.65 -8.53 0.70
CA ALA A 389 24.63 -9.22 1.98
C ALA A 389 26.05 -9.49 2.50
N LEU A 390 26.94 -10.05 1.66
CA LEU A 390 28.33 -10.33 2.01
C LEU A 390 29.10 -9.04 2.31
N HIS A 391 28.97 -8.02 1.46
CA HIS A 391 29.59 -6.71 1.68
C HIS A 391 29.14 -6.10 3.01
N SER A 392 27.85 -6.16 3.33
CA SER A 392 27.32 -5.65 4.60
C SER A 392 27.88 -6.39 5.81
N LEU A 393 28.07 -7.71 5.71
CA LEU A 393 28.68 -8.53 6.76
C LEU A 393 30.16 -8.21 6.95
N VAL A 394 30.93 -8.11 5.86
CA VAL A 394 32.35 -7.75 5.89
C VAL A 394 32.54 -6.35 6.48
N TYR A 395 31.72 -5.40 6.04
CA TYR A 395 31.73 -4.03 6.56
C TYR A 395 31.42 -3.98 8.06
N ARG A 396 30.43 -4.76 8.51
CA ARG A 396 30.09 -4.91 9.94
C ARG A 396 31.24 -5.52 10.74
N ALA A 397 31.86 -6.59 10.26
CA ALA A 397 33.02 -7.22 10.89
C ALA A 397 34.21 -6.23 11.00
N TYR A 398 34.47 -5.47 9.94
CA TYR A 398 35.48 -4.43 9.94
C TYR A 398 35.21 -3.32 10.98
N ARG A 399 33.95 -2.88 11.13
CA ARG A 399 33.58 -1.90 12.17
C ARG A 399 33.77 -2.43 13.60
N LEU A 400 33.42 -3.70 13.83
CA LEU A 400 33.66 -4.38 15.11
C LEU A 400 35.15 -4.43 15.46
N LEU A 401 35.99 -4.81 14.49
CA LEU A 401 37.45 -4.85 14.66
C LEU A 401 38.02 -3.48 14.98
N LYS A 402 37.45 -2.40 14.42
CA LYS A 402 37.84 -1.02 14.71
C LYS A 402 37.23 -0.43 15.99
N LYS A 403 36.56 -1.25 16.83
CA LYS A 403 35.84 -0.84 18.05
C LYS A 403 34.90 0.36 17.82
N ARG A 404 34.39 0.51 16.59
CA ARG A 404 33.41 1.55 16.28
C ARG A 404 32.04 1.03 16.72
N VAL A 405 31.30 1.87 17.43
CA VAL A 405 29.93 1.61 17.88
C VAL A 405 29.09 1.14 16.68
N LEU A 406 28.52 -0.07 16.75
CA LEU A 406 27.56 -0.60 15.77
C LEU A 406 26.16 -0.16 16.18
N HIS A 407 25.74 1.04 15.76
CA HIS A 407 24.36 1.46 15.89
C HIS A 407 23.97 2.19 14.59
N GLY A 408 22.87 1.76 13.96
CA GLY A 408 22.29 2.47 12.83
C GLY A 408 21.49 1.59 11.85
N PRO A 409 20.75 2.22 10.92
CA PRO A 409 19.90 1.53 9.94
C PRO A 409 20.65 0.53 9.04
N GLU A 410 21.93 0.79 8.76
CA GLU A 410 22.75 -0.07 7.90
C GLU A 410 22.96 -1.49 8.47
N ASP A 411 23.10 -1.61 9.80
CA ASP A 411 23.29 -2.91 10.46
C ASP A 411 22.00 -3.74 10.47
N ALA A 412 20.84 -3.10 10.67
CA ALA A 412 19.53 -3.75 10.57
C ALA A 412 19.28 -4.27 9.14
N ASN A 413 19.71 -3.51 8.14
CA ASN A 413 19.63 -3.91 6.74
C ASN A 413 20.49 -5.13 6.45
N ALA A 414 21.71 -5.18 6.98
CA ALA A 414 22.63 -6.31 6.80
C ALA A 414 22.01 -7.63 7.30
N THR A 415 21.41 -7.62 8.50
CA THR A 415 20.77 -8.80 9.07
C THR A 415 19.55 -9.25 8.24
N ILE A 416 18.74 -8.32 7.75
CA ILE A 416 17.60 -8.65 6.87
C ILE A 416 18.09 -9.31 5.58
N ARG A 417 19.10 -8.74 4.92
CA ARG A 417 19.65 -9.29 3.67
C ARG A 417 20.20 -10.71 3.84
N PHE A 418 20.93 -10.96 4.93
CA PHE A 418 21.43 -12.29 5.23
C PHE A 418 20.29 -13.31 5.42
N ARG A 419 19.24 -12.93 6.17
CA ARG A 419 18.04 -13.77 6.34
C ARG A 419 17.36 -14.05 5.00
N VAL A 420 17.27 -13.07 4.11
CA VAL A 420 16.72 -13.25 2.75
C VAL A 420 17.52 -14.30 1.99
N CYS A 421 18.85 -14.16 1.92
CA CYS A 421 19.71 -15.13 1.24
C CYS A 421 19.54 -16.55 1.81
N LEU A 422 19.57 -16.68 3.14
CA LEU A 422 19.44 -17.99 3.80
C LEU A 422 18.08 -18.65 3.48
N ASP A 423 16.98 -17.90 3.59
CA ASP A 423 15.64 -18.40 3.28
C ASP A 423 15.53 -18.90 1.84
N LEU A 424 16.08 -18.13 0.89
CA LEU A 424 16.10 -18.48 -0.52
C LEU A 424 16.91 -19.76 -0.80
N VAL A 425 18.04 -19.99 -0.13
CA VAL A 425 18.80 -21.26 -0.26
C VAL A 425 17.95 -22.43 0.25
N MET A 426 17.36 -22.27 1.45
CA MET A 426 16.58 -23.33 2.09
C MET A 426 15.37 -23.76 1.25
N HIS A 427 14.73 -22.80 0.57
CA HIS A 427 13.55 -23.06 -0.26
C HIS A 427 13.84 -23.22 -1.76
N PHE A 428 15.12 -23.14 -2.18
CA PHE A 428 15.51 -23.22 -3.58
C PHE A 428 14.96 -24.48 -4.29
N PRO A 429 15.04 -25.71 -3.73
CA PRO A 429 14.50 -26.89 -4.40
C PRO A 429 12.99 -26.80 -4.66
N SER A 430 12.22 -26.28 -3.69
CA SER A 430 10.77 -26.11 -3.80
C SER A 430 10.41 -25.04 -4.85
N LEU A 431 11.12 -23.92 -4.84
CA LEU A 431 10.92 -22.83 -5.81
C LEU A 431 11.26 -23.28 -7.25
N VAL A 432 12.32 -24.06 -7.43
CA VAL A 432 12.68 -24.65 -8.74
C VAL A 432 11.60 -25.65 -9.18
N TRP A 433 11.11 -26.51 -8.30
CA TRP A 433 10.02 -27.42 -8.64
C TRP A 433 8.76 -26.67 -9.10
N LYS A 434 8.41 -25.57 -8.42
CA LYS A 434 7.30 -24.69 -8.81
C LYS A 434 7.51 -24.02 -10.18
N ARG A 435 8.74 -23.62 -10.51
CA ARG A 435 9.11 -23.13 -11.85
C ARG A 435 8.84 -24.19 -12.92
N LEU A 436 9.21 -25.44 -12.64
CA LEU A 436 9.06 -26.56 -13.60
C LEU A 436 7.60 -27.00 -13.77
N ARG A 437 6.77 -26.88 -12.74
CA ARG A 437 5.34 -27.24 -12.77
C ARG A 437 4.54 -26.39 -13.77
N PHE A 438 4.95 -25.14 -13.99
CA PHE A 438 4.35 -24.23 -14.97
C PHE A 438 5.42 -23.86 -16.01
N PRO A 439 5.72 -24.75 -16.97
CA PRO A 439 6.76 -24.52 -17.96
C PRO A 439 6.45 -23.27 -18.80
N HIS A 440 7.50 -22.58 -19.24
CA HIS A 440 7.35 -21.48 -20.20
C HIS A 440 6.67 -22.02 -21.45
N HIS A 441 5.55 -21.42 -21.87
CA HIS A 441 5.14 -21.57 -23.25
C HIS A 441 6.29 -21.03 -24.10
N GLN A 442 6.87 -21.89 -24.94
CA GLN A 442 7.63 -21.43 -26.09
C GLN A 442 6.62 -20.65 -26.94
N ALA A 443 6.79 -19.33 -27.04
CA ALA A 443 6.03 -18.55 -28.00
C ALA A 443 6.27 -19.18 -29.40
N PRO A 444 5.23 -19.26 -30.26
CA PRO A 444 5.38 -19.78 -31.62
C PRO A 444 6.42 -19.01 -32.44
#